data_AF-A0A806TGZ9-F1
#
_entry.id   AF-A0A806TGZ9-F1
#
_cell.length_a   1.000
_cell.length_b   1.000
_cell.length_c   1.000
_cell.angle_alpha   90.00
_cell.angle_beta   90.00
_cell.angle_gamma   90.00
#
_symmetry.space_group_name_H-M   'P 1'
#
loop_
_entity.id
_entity.type
_entity.pdbx_description
1 polymer ?
#
loop_
_entity_poly.entity_id
_entity_poly.type
_entity_poly.pdbx_seq_one_letter_code
_entity_poly.pdbx_strand_id
1 'polypeptide(L)'
;MRFLIEYKDFKTKEETNFSLQLLDTFLNEHLIGEFHGSTFECILIRFINNPSSKKKYKLRVLYEDIAEIELPGNFINNKTLNVEDFLTGLHRVEEAIMLVKTIELKSELDFSEDKLLLKFQQSIKNAPRTLEELKAYFKKQKQTVQSNWAKLADLSMKRSLSNPKPLTKPLITISISAPLEETEPNHSFIYTEVFSNLLRKAEVMLPGYSHIFIHLADTLVEAKQEFAPNHRIKDAFSIIDTKKYMASDNETKSNMMFNSIVSALRSITKFDHLEEHKIESVIGKIKEEGTDIELKYFSKQNDKYLAEVIYTVPKSHLTNAPFKLRVTDLNSNAVKTTKIDDINLFWCPYSFGSINIKKDSVVIKGRKSHRAEISRRADKLPDEYIFKIKDIFI
;
A
#
# COMPACT_ATOMS: atom_id res chain seq x y z
N MET A 1 -15.58 0.58 -11.62
CA MET A 1 -16.09 0.53 -10.23
C MET A 1 -16.08 -0.92 -9.79
N ARG A 2 -15.79 -1.25 -8.52
CA ARG A 2 -15.81 -2.64 -8.04
C ARG A 2 -17.22 -3.00 -7.52
N PHE A 3 -17.60 -4.26 -7.66
CA PHE A 3 -18.74 -4.86 -6.96
C PHE A 3 -18.25 -5.73 -5.79
N LEU A 4 -19.01 -5.75 -4.71
CA LEU A 4 -18.85 -6.69 -3.62
C LEU A 4 -20.21 -7.32 -3.31
N ILE A 5 -20.33 -8.63 -3.47
CA ILE A 5 -21.54 -9.38 -3.12
C ILE A 5 -21.36 -10.06 -1.76
N GLU A 6 -22.23 -9.71 -0.83
CA GLU A 6 -22.34 -10.34 0.48
C GLU A 6 -23.71 -11.01 0.63
N TYR A 7 -23.75 -12.07 1.42
CA TYR A 7 -24.97 -12.84 1.68
C TYR A 7 -25.19 -13.00 3.19
N LYS A 8 -26.44 -12.99 3.63
CA LYS A 8 -26.81 -13.31 5.01
C LYS A 8 -28.15 -14.00 5.09
N ASP A 9 -28.17 -15.20 5.65
CA ASP A 9 -29.40 -15.88 6.04
C ASP A 9 -29.69 -15.64 7.53
N PHE A 10 -30.82 -15.00 7.85
CA PHE A 10 -31.19 -14.76 9.25
C PHE A 10 -31.73 -16.01 9.97
N LYS A 11 -32.17 -17.04 9.23
CA LYS A 11 -32.65 -18.30 9.78
C LYS A 11 -31.50 -19.27 10.05
N THR A 12 -30.61 -19.48 9.07
CA THR A 12 -29.49 -20.43 9.20
C THR A 12 -28.22 -19.80 9.78
N LYS A 13 -28.14 -18.46 9.81
CA LYS A 13 -26.94 -17.68 10.16
C LYS A 13 -25.76 -17.87 9.21
N GLU A 14 -25.98 -18.46 8.03
CA GLU A 14 -24.96 -18.58 7.00
C GLU A 14 -24.68 -17.20 6.37
N GLU A 15 -23.40 -16.89 6.16
CA GLU A 15 -22.93 -15.63 5.57
C GLU A 15 -22.28 -15.85 4.19
N THR A 16 -22.40 -17.06 3.65
CA THR A 16 -21.83 -17.44 2.35
C THR A 16 -22.86 -18.15 1.49
N ASN A 17 -22.79 -17.90 0.19
CA ASN A 17 -23.53 -18.62 -0.85
C ASN A 17 -22.59 -18.79 -2.06
N PHE A 18 -22.36 -20.04 -2.47
CA PHE A 18 -21.40 -20.38 -3.53
C PHE A 18 -21.73 -19.73 -4.89
N SER A 19 -23.01 -19.66 -5.25
CA SER A 19 -23.46 -19.05 -6.50
C SER A 19 -23.25 -17.54 -6.49
N LEU A 20 -23.48 -16.89 -5.34
CA LEU A 20 -23.28 -15.45 -5.18
C LEU A 20 -21.80 -15.03 -5.15
N GLN A 21 -20.90 -15.87 -4.63
CA GLN A 21 -19.46 -15.65 -4.76
C GLN A 21 -19.00 -15.67 -6.23
N LEU A 22 -19.62 -16.52 -7.05
CA LEU A 22 -19.32 -16.58 -8.47
C LEU A 22 -19.95 -15.40 -9.23
N LEU A 23 -21.12 -14.92 -8.80
CA LEU A 23 -21.71 -13.67 -9.28
C LEU A 23 -20.81 -12.47 -9.02
N ASP A 24 -20.22 -12.34 -7.83
CA ASP A 24 -19.22 -11.30 -7.53
C ASP A 24 -18.08 -11.30 -8.56
N THR A 25 -17.55 -12.50 -8.84
CA THR A 25 -16.45 -12.68 -9.81
C THR A 25 -16.87 -12.23 -11.22
N PHE A 26 -18.07 -12.63 -11.63
CA PHE A 26 -18.65 -12.28 -12.94
C PHE A 26 -18.86 -10.78 -13.12
N LEU A 27 -19.47 -10.12 -12.13
CA LEU A 27 -19.68 -8.67 -12.16
C LEU A 27 -18.36 -7.94 -12.27
N ASN A 28 -17.38 -8.35 -11.47
CA ASN A 28 -16.07 -7.72 -11.46
C ASN A 28 -15.28 -8.00 -12.75
N GLU A 29 -15.47 -9.15 -13.39
CA GLU A 29 -14.88 -9.46 -14.69
C GLU A 29 -15.34 -8.51 -15.79
N HIS A 30 -16.64 -8.21 -15.82
CA HIS A 30 -17.25 -7.46 -16.90
C HIS A 30 -17.40 -5.96 -16.63
N LEU A 31 -17.38 -5.52 -15.36
CA LEU A 31 -17.71 -4.14 -14.99
C LEU A 31 -16.55 -3.40 -14.31
N ILE A 32 -15.49 -4.08 -13.85
CA ILE A 32 -14.25 -3.39 -13.47
C ILE A 32 -13.52 -2.93 -14.73
N GLY A 33 -12.88 -1.77 -14.64
CA GLY A 33 -11.96 -1.24 -15.67
C GLY A 33 -12.42 0.07 -16.26
N GLU A 34 -13.68 0.44 -16.02
CA GLU A 34 -14.25 1.69 -16.47
C GLU A 34 -14.66 2.61 -15.31
N PHE A 35 -14.46 3.90 -15.55
CA PHE A 35 -14.77 4.97 -14.62
C PHE A 35 -16.23 5.37 -14.78
N HIS A 36 -16.97 5.31 -13.67
CA HIS A 36 -18.40 5.59 -13.61
C HIS A 36 -18.70 6.79 -12.70
N GLY A 37 -17.72 7.69 -12.53
CA GLY A 37 -17.78 8.80 -11.59
C GLY A 37 -16.88 8.60 -10.36
N SER A 38 -16.66 9.67 -9.61
CA SER A 38 -15.74 9.77 -8.48
C SER A 38 -16.40 9.59 -7.11
N THR A 39 -17.74 9.62 -7.02
CA THR A 39 -18.43 9.49 -5.72
C THR A 39 -18.25 8.12 -5.09
N PHE A 40 -18.33 7.04 -5.88
CA PHE A 40 -18.26 5.69 -5.36
C PHE A 40 -17.10 4.90 -5.97
N GLU A 41 -16.32 4.26 -5.10
CA GLU A 41 -15.30 3.31 -5.51
C GLU A 41 -15.86 1.90 -5.69
N CYS A 42 -16.84 1.56 -4.86
CA CYS A 42 -17.42 0.23 -4.73
C CYS A 42 -18.95 0.29 -4.59
N ILE A 43 -19.64 -0.67 -5.22
CA ILE A 43 -21.03 -1.00 -4.92
C ILE A 43 -21.03 -2.30 -4.13
N LEU A 44 -21.47 -2.22 -2.87
CA LEU A 44 -21.64 -3.36 -1.98
C LEU A 44 -23.11 -3.75 -1.93
N ILE A 45 -23.41 -4.92 -2.49
CA ILE A 45 -24.76 -5.49 -2.50
C ILE A 45 -24.81 -6.61 -1.46
N ARG A 46 -25.66 -6.42 -0.45
CA ARG A 46 -25.91 -7.38 0.62
C ARG A 46 -27.26 -8.05 0.40
N PHE A 47 -27.24 -9.31 0.03
CA PHE A 47 -28.43 -10.13 -0.12
C PHE A 47 -28.87 -10.71 1.23
N ILE A 48 -30.13 -10.47 1.60
CA ILE A 48 -30.67 -10.84 2.92
C ILE A 48 -31.78 -11.89 2.77
N ASN A 49 -31.47 -13.14 3.11
CA ASN A 49 -32.42 -14.25 3.18
C ASN A 49 -33.13 -14.31 4.53
N ASN A 50 -34.40 -14.74 4.50
CA ASN A 50 -35.23 -14.97 5.69
C ASN A 50 -35.25 -13.82 6.72
N PRO A 51 -35.36 -12.54 6.30
CA PRO A 51 -35.34 -11.42 7.23
C PRO A 51 -36.53 -11.46 8.18
N SER A 52 -36.42 -10.78 9.32
CA SER A 52 -37.59 -10.49 10.15
C SER A 52 -38.54 -9.55 9.41
N SER A 53 -39.85 -9.62 9.68
CA SER A 53 -40.86 -8.75 9.07
C SER A 53 -40.64 -7.25 9.32
N LYS A 54 -39.81 -6.89 10.30
CA LYS A 54 -39.45 -5.51 10.65
C LYS A 54 -38.12 -5.05 10.04
N LYS A 55 -37.45 -5.88 9.24
CA LYS A 55 -36.14 -5.56 8.65
C LYS A 55 -36.25 -4.36 7.72
N LYS A 56 -35.54 -3.28 8.07
CA LYS A 56 -35.26 -2.18 7.15
C LYS A 56 -33.98 -2.48 6.38
N TYR A 57 -34.07 -2.43 5.07
CA TYR A 57 -32.92 -2.56 4.17
C TYR A 57 -32.11 -1.28 4.19
N LYS A 58 -30.79 -1.41 4.27
CA LYS A 58 -29.90 -0.25 4.22
C LYS A 58 -29.69 0.21 2.79
N LEU A 59 -29.65 1.52 2.66
CA LEU A 59 -29.25 2.26 1.46
C LEU A 59 -28.45 3.46 1.96
N ARG A 60 -27.12 3.40 1.92
CA ARG A 60 -26.27 4.43 2.52
C ARG A 60 -24.85 4.39 1.96
N VAL A 61 -24.08 5.42 2.29
CA VAL A 61 -22.62 5.44 2.10
C VAL A 61 -21.92 4.79 3.28
N LEU A 62 -20.96 3.91 3.00
CA LEU A 62 -20.06 3.30 3.97
C LEU A 62 -18.62 3.74 3.66
N TYR A 63 -17.84 4.10 4.69
CA TYR A 63 -16.45 4.57 4.56
C TYR A 63 -16.24 5.68 3.50
N GLU A 64 -17.23 6.55 3.33
CA GLU A 64 -17.24 7.71 2.40
C GLU A 64 -17.37 7.40 0.91
N ASP A 65 -16.97 6.21 0.44
CA ASP A 65 -16.89 5.89 -0.99
C ASP A 65 -17.51 4.54 -1.40
N ILE A 66 -18.15 3.82 -0.47
CA ILE A 66 -18.85 2.56 -0.76
C ILE A 66 -20.36 2.79 -0.73
N ALA A 67 -21.03 2.54 -1.86
CA ALA A 67 -22.48 2.47 -1.92
C ALA A 67 -22.95 1.14 -1.33
N GLU A 68 -23.52 1.14 -0.11
CA GLU A 68 -24.09 -0.04 0.53
C GLU A 68 -25.59 -0.14 0.22
N ILE A 69 -25.99 -1.24 -0.43
CA ILE A 69 -27.37 -1.59 -0.74
C ILE A 69 -27.67 -2.98 -0.17
N GLU A 70 -28.66 -3.07 0.73
CA GLU A 70 -29.23 -4.35 1.14
C GLU A 70 -30.48 -4.64 0.32
N LEU A 71 -30.62 -5.88 -0.18
CA LEU A 71 -31.80 -6.33 -0.93
C LEU A 71 -32.34 -7.64 -0.33
N PRO A 72 -33.66 -7.90 -0.43
CA PRO A 72 -34.21 -9.22 -0.12
C PRO A 72 -33.59 -10.29 -1.00
N GLY A 73 -33.09 -11.34 -0.35
CA GLY A 73 -32.71 -12.59 -0.99
C GLY A 73 -33.82 -13.62 -0.85
N ASN A 74 -33.99 -14.44 -1.90
CA ASN A 74 -34.80 -15.66 -1.88
C ASN A 74 -33.97 -16.84 -2.41
N PHE A 75 -32.71 -16.93 -1.98
CA PHE A 75 -31.78 -17.93 -2.49
C PHE A 75 -32.03 -19.29 -1.84
N ILE A 76 -31.94 -20.35 -2.63
CA ILE A 76 -32.39 -21.70 -2.25
C ILE A 76 -31.23 -22.55 -1.76
N ASN A 77 -30.02 -22.36 -2.32
CA ASN A 77 -28.88 -23.24 -2.06
C ASN A 77 -27.59 -22.49 -1.76
N ASN A 78 -27.19 -22.52 -0.48
CA ASN A 78 -25.98 -21.83 -0.01
C ASN A 78 -24.69 -22.63 -0.24
N LYS A 79 -24.78 -23.97 -0.34
CA LYS A 79 -23.63 -24.88 -0.26
C LYS A 79 -23.12 -25.37 -1.60
N THR A 80 -23.96 -25.39 -2.63
CA THR A 80 -23.58 -25.88 -3.96
C THR A 80 -23.99 -24.89 -5.04
N LEU A 81 -23.27 -24.89 -6.16
CA LEU A 81 -23.60 -24.08 -7.33
C LEU A 81 -25.04 -24.34 -7.80
N ASN A 82 -25.78 -23.26 -7.97
CA ASN A 82 -27.17 -23.25 -8.41
C ASN A 82 -27.38 -22.12 -9.42
N VAL A 83 -27.88 -22.47 -10.61
CA VAL A 83 -28.03 -21.52 -11.72
C VAL A 83 -29.17 -20.52 -11.48
N GLU A 84 -30.23 -20.94 -10.78
CA GLU A 84 -31.36 -20.08 -10.43
C GLU A 84 -30.94 -19.02 -9.41
N ASP A 85 -30.17 -19.39 -8.39
CA ASP A 85 -29.59 -18.45 -7.42
C ASP A 85 -28.66 -17.44 -8.11
N PHE A 86 -27.80 -17.92 -9.03
CA PHE A 86 -26.91 -17.06 -9.80
C PHE A 86 -27.69 -16.05 -10.66
N LEU A 87 -28.67 -16.51 -11.44
CA LEU A 87 -29.47 -15.65 -12.34
C LEU A 87 -30.40 -14.71 -11.56
N THR A 88 -30.97 -15.18 -10.44
CA THR A 88 -31.77 -14.34 -9.54
C THR A 88 -30.92 -13.23 -8.94
N GLY A 89 -29.72 -13.57 -8.45
CA GLY A 89 -28.76 -12.59 -7.95
C GLY A 89 -28.36 -11.59 -9.04
N LEU A 90 -28.07 -12.07 -10.25
CA LEU A 90 -27.73 -11.23 -11.40
C LEU A 90 -28.85 -10.23 -11.71
N HIS A 91 -30.11 -10.68 -11.78
CA HIS A 91 -31.24 -9.78 -12.03
C HIS A 91 -31.37 -8.70 -10.93
N ARG A 92 -31.17 -9.07 -9.67
CA ARG A 92 -31.21 -8.12 -8.54
C ARG A 92 -30.07 -7.11 -8.54
N VAL A 93 -28.96 -7.37 -9.22
CA VAL A 93 -27.87 -6.39 -9.38
C VAL A 93 -28.34 -5.18 -10.19
N GLU A 94 -29.22 -5.37 -11.18
CA GLU A 94 -29.79 -4.25 -11.94
C GLU A 94 -30.58 -3.30 -11.03
N GLU A 95 -31.42 -3.87 -10.17
CA GLU A 95 -32.15 -3.14 -9.13
C GLU A 95 -31.18 -2.39 -8.19
N ALA A 96 -30.13 -3.05 -7.74
CA ALA A 96 -29.13 -2.44 -6.87
C ALA A 96 -28.45 -1.23 -7.54
N ILE A 97 -28.08 -1.33 -8.83
CA ILE A 97 -27.44 -0.24 -9.58
C ILE A 97 -28.38 0.98 -9.65
N MET A 98 -29.67 0.76 -9.96
CA MET A 98 -30.66 1.85 -10.04
C MET A 98 -30.89 2.54 -8.69
N LEU A 99 -30.68 1.85 -7.57
CA LEU A 99 -30.81 2.42 -6.23
C LEU A 99 -29.62 3.29 -5.84
N VAL A 100 -28.45 3.14 -6.47
CA VAL A 100 -27.23 3.89 -6.10
C VAL A 100 -27.44 5.40 -6.16
N LYS A 101 -28.10 5.92 -7.20
CA LYS A 101 -28.36 7.37 -7.33
C LYS A 101 -29.30 7.93 -6.26
N THR A 102 -30.04 7.05 -5.58
CA THR A 102 -31.03 7.44 -4.56
C THR A 102 -30.45 7.49 -3.16
N ILE A 103 -29.17 7.14 -2.99
CA ILE A 103 -28.45 7.28 -1.73
C ILE A 103 -28.35 8.78 -1.39
N GLU A 104 -28.77 9.14 -0.17
CA GLU A 104 -28.62 10.52 0.33
C GLU A 104 -27.14 10.86 0.53
N LEU A 105 -26.69 11.93 -0.12
CA LEU A 105 -25.32 12.43 -0.05
C LEU A 105 -25.26 13.84 0.54
N LYS A 106 -24.13 14.12 1.20
CA LYS A 106 -23.81 15.48 1.66
C LYS A 106 -23.18 16.34 0.54
N SER A 107 -22.71 15.70 -0.52
CA SER A 107 -22.03 16.31 -1.66
C SER A 107 -22.78 16.02 -2.95
N GLU A 108 -22.43 16.72 -4.02
CA GLU A 108 -22.92 16.44 -5.36
C GLU A 108 -22.57 15.00 -5.79
N LEU A 109 -23.51 14.36 -6.49
CA LEU A 109 -23.37 13.00 -7.00
C LEU A 109 -22.65 13.02 -8.35
N ASP A 110 -21.41 12.57 -8.37
CA ASP A 110 -20.69 12.20 -9.59
C ASP A 110 -20.74 10.68 -9.77
N PHE A 111 -21.84 10.22 -10.38
CA PHE A 111 -22.08 8.83 -10.72
C PHE A 111 -22.85 8.68 -12.04
N SER A 112 -22.24 7.99 -13.01
CA SER A 112 -22.85 7.72 -14.31
C SER A 112 -23.63 6.39 -14.31
N GLU A 113 -24.84 6.41 -13.73
CA GLU A 113 -25.73 5.24 -13.66
C GLU A 113 -26.02 4.63 -15.04
N ASP A 114 -26.46 5.44 -16.00
CA ASP A 114 -26.85 4.96 -17.34
C ASP A 114 -25.70 4.21 -18.04
N LYS A 115 -24.46 4.70 -17.88
CA LYS A 115 -23.27 4.06 -18.43
C LYS A 115 -22.98 2.71 -17.76
N LEU A 116 -23.24 2.60 -16.45
CA LEU A 116 -23.06 1.35 -15.72
C LEU A 116 -24.15 0.34 -16.09
N LEU A 117 -25.42 0.77 -16.11
CA LEU A 117 -26.55 -0.07 -16.51
C LEU A 117 -26.39 -0.61 -17.93
N LEU A 118 -26.00 0.24 -18.89
CA LEU A 118 -25.80 -0.20 -20.27
C LEU A 118 -24.76 -1.32 -20.37
N LYS A 119 -23.62 -1.20 -19.68
CA LYS A 119 -22.60 -2.27 -19.66
C LYS A 119 -23.04 -3.50 -18.92
N PHE A 120 -23.74 -3.32 -17.80
CA PHE A 120 -24.34 -4.42 -17.07
C PHE A 120 -25.26 -5.22 -18.01
N GLN A 121 -26.18 -4.57 -18.71
CA GLN A 121 -27.08 -5.21 -19.67
C GLN A 121 -26.34 -5.90 -20.82
N GLN A 122 -25.25 -5.32 -21.32
CA GLN A 122 -24.38 -5.97 -22.30
C GLN A 122 -23.70 -7.22 -21.75
N SER A 123 -23.27 -7.18 -20.48
CA SER A 123 -22.58 -8.30 -19.81
C SER A 123 -23.48 -9.51 -19.56
N ILE A 124 -24.80 -9.32 -19.34
CA ILE A 124 -25.77 -10.41 -19.12
C ILE A 124 -25.73 -11.47 -20.24
N LYS A 125 -25.36 -11.06 -21.47
CA LYS A 125 -25.22 -11.99 -22.61
C LYS A 125 -24.14 -13.05 -22.38
N ASN A 126 -23.14 -12.77 -21.55
CA ASN A 126 -22.03 -13.66 -21.21
C ASN A 126 -22.27 -14.48 -19.93
N ALA A 127 -23.39 -14.26 -19.24
CA ALA A 127 -23.71 -14.94 -18.00
C ALA A 127 -23.97 -16.44 -18.23
N PRO A 128 -23.44 -17.34 -17.38
CA PRO A 128 -23.79 -18.75 -17.40
C PRO A 128 -25.30 -18.96 -17.26
N ARG A 129 -25.91 -19.72 -18.18
CA ARG A 129 -27.35 -20.01 -18.22
C ARG A 129 -27.67 -21.47 -17.88
N THR A 130 -26.68 -22.34 -17.91
CA THR A 130 -26.81 -23.75 -17.55
C THR A 130 -25.90 -24.10 -16.37
N LEU A 131 -26.21 -25.21 -15.68
CA LEU A 131 -25.37 -25.70 -14.58
C LEU A 131 -23.97 -26.09 -15.08
N GLU A 132 -23.89 -26.64 -16.28
CA GLU A 132 -22.65 -27.01 -16.96
C GLU A 132 -21.77 -25.78 -17.23
N GLU A 133 -22.34 -24.71 -17.77
CA GLU A 133 -21.66 -23.43 -17.97
C GLU A 133 -21.19 -22.83 -16.64
N LEU A 134 -22.04 -22.86 -15.61
CA LEU A 134 -21.71 -22.31 -14.29
C LEU A 134 -20.54 -23.09 -13.65
N LYS A 135 -20.54 -24.42 -13.75
CA LYS A 135 -19.43 -25.27 -13.31
C LYS A 135 -18.15 -25.01 -14.12
N ALA A 136 -18.27 -24.80 -15.44
CA ALA A 136 -17.14 -24.46 -16.28
C ALA A 136 -16.54 -23.09 -15.91
N TYR A 137 -17.39 -22.11 -15.60
CA TYR A 137 -16.98 -20.79 -15.14
C TYR A 137 -16.31 -20.85 -13.76
N PHE A 138 -16.86 -21.62 -12.82
CA PHE A 138 -16.26 -21.86 -11.51
C PHE A 138 -14.82 -22.39 -11.60
N LYS A 139 -14.54 -23.29 -12.55
CA LYS A 139 -13.16 -23.80 -12.78
C LYS A 139 -12.16 -22.71 -13.15
N LYS A 140 -12.62 -21.59 -13.73
CA LYS A 140 -11.79 -20.44 -14.11
C LYS A 140 -11.74 -19.33 -13.06
N GLN A 141 -12.56 -19.42 -12.00
CA GLN A 141 -12.77 -18.35 -11.03
C GLN A 141 -11.47 -17.77 -10.48
N LYS A 142 -10.50 -18.62 -10.09
CA LYS A 142 -9.22 -18.16 -9.53
C LYS A 142 -8.47 -17.23 -10.49
N GLN A 143 -8.38 -17.61 -11.76
CA GLN A 143 -7.70 -16.81 -12.79
C GLN A 143 -8.48 -15.52 -13.07
N THR A 144 -9.81 -15.58 -13.09
CA THR A 144 -10.66 -14.40 -13.28
C THR A 144 -10.51 -13.41 -12.13
N VAL A 145 -10.52 -13.87 -10.88
CA VAL A 145 -10.30 -13.03 -9.69
C VAL A 145 -8.95 -12.33 -9.76
N GLN A 146 -7.88 -13.04 -10.14
CA GLN A 146 -6.56 -12.45 -10.37
C GLN A 146 -6.60 -11.36 -11.45
N SER A 147 -7.24 -11.63 -12.60
CA SER A 147 -7.40 -10.62 -13.65
C SER A 147 -8.18 -9.38 -13.17
N ASN A 148 -9.19 -9.59 -12.33
CA ASN A 148 -10.02 -8.51 -11.78
C ASN A 148 -9.23 -7.56 -10.88
N TRP A 149 -8.31 -8.09 -10.07
CA TRP A 149 -7.40 -7.26 -9.26
C TRP A 149 -6.52 -6.37 -10.12
N ALA A 150 -5.97 -6.92 -11.21
CA ALA A 150 -5.18 -6.13 -12.15
C ALA A 150 -5.99 -4.99 -12.81
N LYS A 151 -7.23 -5.29 -13.23
CA LYS A 151 -8.16 -4.26 -13.76
C LYS A 151 -8.50 -3.20 -12.72
N LEU A 152 -8.60 -3.58 -11.45
CA LEU A 152 -8.91 -2.66 -10.36
C LEU A 152 -7.74 -1.72 -10.07
N ALA A 153 -6.50 -2.23 -10.09
CA ALA A 153 -5.30 -1.42 -9.99
C ALA A 153 -5.24 -0.38 -11.13
N ASP A 154 -5.49 -0.80 -12.37
CA ASP A 154 -5.55 0.09 -13.53
C ASP A 154 -6.61 1.18 -13.38
N LEU A 155 -7.80 0.82 -12.87
CA LEU A 155 -8.85 1.78 -12.60
C LEU A 155 -8.44 2.79 -11.52
N SER A 156 -7.79 2.34 -10.43
CA SER A 156 -7.27 3.21 -9.36
C SER A 156 -6.25 4.21 -9.90
N MET A 157 -5.33 3.76 -10.75
CA MET A 157 -4.34 4.64 -11.41
C MET A 157 -5.03 5.65 -12.33
N LYS A 158 -5.96 5.22 -13.18
CA LYS A 158 -6.72 6.11 -14.08
C LYS A 158 -7.52 7.17 -13.31
N ARG A 159 -8.12 6.79 -12.19
CA ARG A 159 -8.84 7.71 -11.29
C ARG A 159 -7.93 8.79 -10.75
N SER A 160 -6.76 8.40 -10.25
CA SER A 160 -5.77 9.32 -9.69
C SER A 160 -5.25 10.29 -10.75
N LEU A 161 -5.02 9.77 -11.96
CA LEU A 161 -4.59 10.58 -13.09
C LEU A 161 -5.64 11.62 -13.50
N SER A 162 -6.92 11.24 -13.49
CA SER A 162 -8.04 12.09 -13.95
C SER A 162 -8.57 13.03 -12.87
N ASN A 163 -8.35 12.72 -11.59
CA ASN A 163 -8.79 13.51 -10.45
C ASN A 163 -7.62 13.71 -9.46
N PRO A 164 -6.68 14.61 -9.77
CA PRO A 164 -5.51 14.85 -8.95
C PRO A 164 -5.89 15.35 -7.56
N LYS A 165 -5.27 14.79 -6.51
CA LYS A 165 -5.47 15.22 -5.12
C LYS A 165 -4.29 16.09 -4.66
N PRO A 166 -4.51 17.07 -3.77
CA PRO A 166 -3.43 17.91 -3.26
C PRO A 166 -2.45 17.10 -2.41
N LEU A 167 -1.16 17.42 -2.55
CA LEU A 167 -0.08 16.84 -1.76
C LEU A 167 -0.13 17.40 -0.32
N THR A 168 -0.48 16.56 0.65
CA THR A 168 -0.88 17.01 1.99
C THR A 168 -0.16 16.28 3.13
N LYS A 169 0.51 15.15 2.84
CA LYS A 169 1.23 14.37 3.85
C LYS A 169 2.66 14.09 3.42
N PRO A 170 3.64 14.12 4.33
CA PRO A 170 4.99 13.69 4.00
C PRO A 170 5.03 12.18 3.74
N LEU A 171 5.90 11.76 2.82
CA LEU A 171 6.29 10.38 2.65
C LEU A 171 6.94 9.87 3.94
N ILE A 172 6.51 8.71 4.42
CA ILE A 172 7.13 8.02 5.57
C ILE A 172 8.00 6.88 5.07
N THR A 173 7.48 6.00 4.22
CA THR A 173 8.20 4.81 3.78
C THR A 173 7.75 4.42 2.37
N ILE A 174 8.70 3.90 1.58
CA ILE A 174 8.37 3.02 0.47
C ILE A 174 8.65 1.58 0.92
N SER A 175 7.79 0.63 0.54
CA SER A 175 7.98 -0.79 0.85
C SER A 175 7.99 -1.59 -0.44
N ILE A 176 8.92 -2.53 -0.57
CA ILE A 176 9.08 -3.33 -1.77
C ILE A 176 8.61 -4.75 -1.46
N SER A 177 7.69 -5.24 -2.29
CA SER A 177 7.23 -6.63 -2.29
C SER A 177 7.62 -7.26 -3.62
N ALA A 178 8.28 -8.42 -3.56
CA ALA A 178 8.65 -9.21 -4.72
C ALA A 178 8.51 -10.70 -4.40
N PRO A 179 8.11 -11.55 -5.35
CA PRO A 179 8.01 -13.00 -5.17
C PRO A 179 9.39 -13.66 -5.25
N LEU A 180 10.32 -13.21 -4.40
CA LEU A 180 11.72 -13.61 -4.39
C LEU A 180 12.16 -13.91 -2.96
N GLU A 181 12.86 -15.02 -2.76
CA GLU A 181 13.54 -15.33 -1.50
C GLU A 181 14.98 -14.81 -1.59
N GLU A 182 15.20 -13.59 -1.10
CA GLU A 182 16.54 -13.00 -1.12
C GLU A 182 17.41 -13.53 0.03
N THR A 183 18.59 -14.03 -0.34
CA THR A 183 19.71 -14.21 0.60
C THR A 183 20.47 -12.90 0.75
N GLU A 184 21.37 -12.81 1.74
CA GLU A 184 22.25 -11.63 1.85
C GLU A 184 23.14 -11.47 0.59
N PRO A 185 23.20 -10.28 -0.05
CA PRO A 185 22.49 -9.04 0.30
C PRO A 185 20.99 -9.06 -0.07
N ASN A 186 20.14 -8.67 0.88
CA ASN A 186 18.71 -8.49 0.69
C ASN A 186 18.46 -7.11 0.06
N HIS A 187 18.40 -7.06 -1.28
CA HIS A 187 18.32 -5.77 -1.98
C HIS A 187 16.96 -5.11 -1.81
N SER A 188 15.85 -5.85 -1.68
CA SER A 188 14.55 -5.25 -1.38
C SER A 188 14.56 -4.48 -0.05
N PHE A 189 15.19 -5.04 0.99
CA PHE A 189 15.40 -4.36 2.27
C PHE A 189 16.33 -3.16 2.13
N ILE A 190 17.50 -3.33 1.49
CA ILE A 190 18.49 -2.26 1.33
C ILE A 190 17.85 -1.05 0.64
N TYR A 191 17.21 -1.27 -0.51
CA TYR A 191 16.58 -0.18 -1.25
C TYR A 191 15.34 0.38 -0.54
N THR A 192 14.56 -0.42 0.19
CA THR A 192 13.47 0.07 1.06
C THR A 192 14.01 1.14 2.02
N GLU A 193 15.11 0.86 2.71
CA GLU A 193 15.71 1.77 3.68
C GLU A 193 16.36 2.99 3.03
N VAL A 194 17.14 2.80 1.97
CA VAL A 194 17.84 3.88 1.26
C VAL A 194 16.84 4.87 0.65
N PHE A 195 15.89 4.39 -0.16
CA PHE A 195 14.90 5.28 -0.78
C PHE A 195 14.00 5.94 0.27
N SER A 196 13.51 5.19 1.26
CA SER A 196 12.66 5.78 2.30
C SER A 196 13.35 6.90 3.05
N ASN A 197 14.64 6.73 3.38
CA ASN A 197 15.41 7.78 4.04
C ASN A 197 15.58 8.99 3.12
N LEU A 198 16.10 8.79 1.91
CA LEU A 198 16.44 9.89 1.01
C LEU A 198 15.20 10.66 0.54
N LEU A 199 14.09 9.97 0.21
CA LEU A 199 12.82 10.62 -0.15
C LEU A 199 12.24 11.43 1.01
N ARG A 200 12.35 10.95 2.26
CA ARG A 200 11.98 11.73 3.45
C ARG A 200 12.85 12.98 3.59
N LYS A 201 14.16 12.88 3.37
CA LYS A 201 15.08 14.02 3.46
C LYS A 201 14.91 15.02 2.32
N ALA A 202 14.41 14.58 1.18
CA ALA A 202 13.98 15.44 0.08
C ALA A 202 12.58 16.07 0.32
N GLU A 203 11.93 15.78 1.46
CA GLU A 203 10.62 16.32 1.83
C GLU A 203 9.54 16.04 0.77
N VAL A 204 9.53 14.83 0.22
CA VAL A 204 8.49 14.41 -0.74
C VAL A 204 7.13 14.37 -0.05
N MET A 205 6.15 15.04 -0.65
CA MET A 205 4.76 15.08 -0.21
C MET A 205 3.86 14.18 -1.07
N LEU A 206 2.82 13.62 -0.46
CA LEU A 206 1.90 12.63 -1.01
C LEU A 206 0.44 13.05 -0.80
N PRO A 207 -0.50 12.62 -1.67
CA PRO A 207 -1.90 13.01 -1.57
C PRO A 207 -2.68 12.16 -0.56
N GLY A 208 -2.78 12.64 0.68
CA GLY A 208 -3.64 12.05 1.72
C GLY A 208 -3.14 10.72 2.32
N TYR A 209 -2.19 10.04 1.69
CA TYR A 209 -1.49 8.85 2.21
C TYR A 209 -0.03 9.16 2.58
N SER A 210 0.66 8.22 3.25
CA SER A 210 2.05 8.43 3.71
C SER A 210 3.01 7.30 3.33
N HIS A 211 2.52 6.25 2.67
CA HIS A 211 3.30 5.07 2.30
C HIS A 211 3.10 4.73 0.83
N ILE A 212 4.16 4.33 0.15
CA ILE A 212 4.09 3.75 -1.20
C ILE A 212 4.47 2.27 -1.11
N PHE A 213 3.64 1.39 -1.64
CA PHE A 213 3.95 -0.04 -1.75
C PHE A 213 4.29 -0.36 -3.20
N ILE A 214 5.48 -0.86 -3.44
CA ILE A 214 5.97 -1.25 -4.76
C ILE A 214 5.86 -2.76 -4.88
N HIS A 215 4.99 -3.22 -5.77
CA HIS A 215 4.85 -4.63 -6.10
C HIS A 215 5.63 -4.95 -7.36
N LEU A 216 6.52 -5.93 -7.27
CA LEU A 216 7.32 -6.44 -8.36
C LEU A 216 6.88 -7.87 -8.68
N ALA A 217 6.85 -8.24 -9.96
CA ALA A 217 6.61 -9.61 -10.41
C ALA A 217 7.20 -9.84 -11.81
N ASP A 218 7.15 -11.06 -12.34
CA ASP A 218 7.63 -11.37 -13.70
C ASP A 218 6.82 -10.65 -14.80
N THR A 219 5.55 -10.34 -14.51
CA THR A 219 4.70 -9.54 -15.39
C THR A 219 3.99 -8.42 -14.64
N LEU A 220 3.65 -7.34 -15.36
CA LEU A 220 2.90 -6.22 -14.78
C LEU A 220 1.49 -6.65 -14.30
N VAL A 221 0.89 -7.65 -14.96
CA VAL A 221 -0.41 -8.18 -14.56
C VAL A 221 -0.30 -8.87 -13.22
N GLU A 222 0.72 -9.70 -13.00
CA GLU A 222 0.97 -10.35 -11.71
C GLU A 222 1.29 -9.34 -10.61
N ALA A 223 2.13 -8.33 -10.88
CA ALA A 223 2.43 -7.30 -9.89
C ALA A 223 1.16 -6.59 -9.38
N LYS A 224 0.19 -6.36 -10.28
CA LYS A 224 -1.10 -5.73 -9.94
C LYS A 224 -2.09 -6.65 -9.23
N GLN A 225 -1.86 -7.97 -9.20
CA GLN A 225 -2.74 -8.90 -8.49
C GLN A 225 -2.68 -8.72 -6.97
N GLU A 226 -1.58 -8.18 -6.45
CA GLU A 226 -1.38 -7.87 -5.03
C GLU A 226 -2.05 -6.56 -4.59
N PHE A 227 -2.74 -5.86 -5.50
CA PHE A 227 -3.40 -4.59 -5.18
C PHE A 227 -4.47 -4.76 -4.08
N ALA A 228 -4.39 -3.90 -3.06
CA ALA A 228 -5.36 -3.87 -1.98
C ALA A 228 -5.74 -2.40 -1.67
N PRO A 229 -7.01 -1.99 -1.90
CA PRO A 229 -7.46 -0.63 -1.58
C PRO A 229 -7.16 -0.25 -0.12
N ASN A 230 -6.44 0.86 0.08
CA ASN A 230 -6.04 1.33 1.41
C ASN A 230 -5.93 2.86 1.43
N HIS A 231 -6.50 3.49 2.46
CA HIS A 231 -6.44 4.95 2.62
C HIS A 231 -5.06 5.46 3.11
N ARG A 232 -4.19 4.59 3.63
CA ARG A 232 -2.86 4.95 4.17
C ARG A 232 -1.72 4.72 3.20
N ILE A 233 -1.97 3.96 2.13
CA ILE A 233 -0.96 3.43 1.23
C ILE A 233 -1.41 3.66 -0.20
N LYS A 234 -0.45 3.89 -1.09
CA LYS A 234 -0.67 3.82 -2.54
C LYS A 234 0.24 2.78 -3.17
N ASP A 235 -0.33 1.93 -3.99
CA ASP A 235 0.42 0.89 -4.69
C ASP A 235 1.01 1.41 -6.00
N ALA A 236 2.23 0.99 -6.29
CA ALA A 236 2.95 1.16 -7.54
C ALA A 236 3.44 -0.22 -8.01
N PHE A 237 3.58 -0.38 -9.33
CA PHE A 237 3.78 -1.70 -9.93
C PHE A 237 4.93 -1.65 -10.93
N SER A 238 5.76 -2.69 -10.95
CA SER A 238 6.83 -2.84 -11.92
C SER A 238 7.18 -4.32 -12.12
N ILE A 239 8.08 -4.58 -13.07
CA ILE A 239 8.48 -5.93 -13.45
C ILE A 239 9.90 -6.21 -12.95
N ILE A 240 10.13 -7.43 -12.48
CA ILE A 240 11.46 -7.98 -12.22
C ILE A 240 11.50 -9.42 -12.78
N ASP A 241 12.49 -9.72 -13.63
CA ASP A 241 12.71 -11.09 -14.12
C ASP A 241 13.29 -11.93 -12.97
N THR A 242 12.44 -12.69 -12.31
CA THR A 242 12.78 -13.41 -11.08
C THR A 242 13.82 -14.49 -11.31
N LYS A 243 13.73 -15.20 -12.43
CA LYS A 243 14.66 -16.26 -12.81
C LYS A 243 16.05 -15.70 -13.06
N LYS A 244 16.14 -14.64 -13.88
CA LYS A 244 17.40 -13.96 -14.13
C LYS A 244 17.96 -13.35 -12.86
N TYR A 245 17.11 -12.72 -12.04
CA TYR A 245 17.51 -12.14 -10.76
C TYR A 245 18.21 -13.18 -9.89
N MET A 246 17.58 -14.32 -9.65
CA MET A 246 18.12 -15.37 -8.77
C MET A 246 19.43 -15.97 -9.30
N ALA A 247 19.58 -16.08 -10.62
CA ALA A 247 20.78 -16.62 -11.26
C ALA A 247 21.95 -15.62 -11.41
N SER A 248 21.72 -14.33 -11.13
CA SER A 248 22.70 -13.27 -11.35
C SER A 248 23.61 -13.02 -10.14
N ASP A 249 24.76 -12.38 -10.38
CA ASP A 249 25.63 -11.85 -9.31
C ASP A 249 24.99 -10.67 -8.57
N ASN A 250 25.61 -10.25 -7.46
CA ASN A 250 25.08 -9.20 -6.58
C ASN A 250 25.00 -7.83 -7.23
N GLU A 251 25.92 -7.49 -8.14
CA GLU A 251 25.90 -6.20 -8.84
C GLU A 251 24.72 -6.14 -9.80
N THR A 252 24.54 -7.21 -10.58
CA THR A 252 23.43 -7.37 -11.51
C THR A 252 22.09 -7.40 -10.77
N LYS A 253 22.00 -8.13 -9.64
CA LYS A 253 20.81 -8.11 -8.76
C LYS A 253 20.48 -6.70 -8.28
N SER A 254 21.48 -6.00 -7.73
CA SER A 254 21.32 -4.61 -7.28
C SER A 254 20.76 -3.71 -8.39
N ASN A 255 21.34 -3.78 -9.59
CA ASN A 255 20.91 -3.00 -10.75
C ASN A 255 19.49 -3.35 -11.22
N MET A 256 19.14 -4.65 -11.24
CA MET A 256 17.78 -5.09 -11.59
C MET A 256 16.74 -4.58 -10.58
N MET A 257 17.03 -4.68 -9.28
CA MET A 257 16.16 -4.17 -8.22
C MET A 257 16.00 -2.65 -8.31
N PHE A 258 17.11 -1.90 -8.44
CA PHE A 258 17.10 -0.45 -8.60
C PHE A 258 16.23 0.00 -9.78
N ASN A 259 16.44 -0.58 -10.97
CA ASN A 259 15.69 -0.23 -12.17
C ASN A 259 14.20 -0.53 -12.03
N SER A 260 13.85 -1.63 -11.36
CA SER A 260 12.46 -2.02 -11.11
C SER A 260 11.76 -1.01 -10.20
N ILE A 261 12.43 -0.57 -9.13
CA ILE A 261 11.93 0.46 -8.19
C ILE A 261 11.80 1.82 -8.89
N VAL A 262 12.81 2.23 -9.64
CA VAL A 262 12.80 3.49 -10.41
C VAL A 262 11.63 3.52 -11.39
N SER A 263 11.39 2.42 -12.10
CA SER A 263 10.23 2.28 -12.99
C SER A 263 8.90 2.46 -12.24
N ALA A 264 8.74 1.81 -11.07
CA ALA A 264 7.54 1.97 -10.24
C ALA A 264 7.36 3.42 -9.74
N LEU A 265 8.43 4.05 -9.24
CA LEU A 265 8.43 5.42 -8.73
C LEU A 265 8.08 6.44 -9.82
N ARG A 266 8.64 6.29 -11.02
CA ARG A 266 8.28 7.13 -12.18
C ARG A 266 6.84 6.95 -12.60
N SER A 267 6.35 5.71 -12.58
CA SER A 267 4.95 5.41 -12.88
C SER A 267 3.99 6.12 -11.92
N ILE A 268 4.18 5.97 -10.60
CA ILE A 268 3.32 6.63 -9.59
C ILE A 268 3.46 8.15 -9.59
N THR A 269 4.66 8.67 -9.87
CA THR A 269 4.86 10.12 -10.07
C THR A 269 3.95 10.65 -11.17
N LYS A 270 3.85 9.91 -12.29
CA LYS A 270 3.02 10.30 -13.43
C LYS A 270 1.52 10.18 -13.16
N PHE A 271 1.05 9.07 -12.59
CA PHE A 271 -0.40 8.85 -12.43
C PHE A 271 -0.98 9.51 -11.17
N ASP A 272 -0.17 9.82 -10.17
CA ASP A 272 -0.62 10.43 -8.91
C ASP A 272 -0.08 11.85 -8.70
N HIS A 273 0.54 12.42 -9.72
CA HIS A 273 1.02 13.82 -9.77
C HIS A 273 1.97 14.18 -8.63
N LEU A 274 2.94 13.30 -8.35
CA LEU A 274 3.95 13.53 -7.31
C LEU A 274 5.03 14.52 -7.77
N GLU A 275 5.85 14.98 -6.83
CA GLU A 275 6.94 15.93 -7.07
C GLU A 275 8.12 15.30 -7.83
N GLU A 276 7.97 15.17 -9.15
CA GLU A 276 8.92 14.47 -10.04
C GLU A 276 10.38 14.89 -9.82
N HIS A 277 10.64 16.20 -9.75
CA HIS A 277 11.99 16.72 -9.55
C HIS A 277 12.68 16.22 -8.27
N LYS A 278 11.93 16.06 -7.15
CA LYS A 278 12.48 15.53 -5.89
C LYS A 278 12.78 14.04 -6.01
N ILE A 279 11.87 13.29 -6.64
CA ILE A 279 12.01 11.85 -6.83
C ILE A 279 13.19 11.54 -7.76
N GLU A 280 13.30 12.24 -8.90
CA GLU A 280 14.42 12.08 -9.83
C GLU A 280 15.76 12.51 -9.22
N SER A 281 15.79 13.54 -8.37
CA SER A 281 17.00 13.91 -7.62
C SER A 281 17.50 12.78 -6.71
N VAL A 282 16.59 12.12 -5.99
CA VAL A 282 16.93 10.95 -5.15
C VAL A 282 17.38 9.76 -6.00
N ILE A 283 16.70 9.50 -7.12
CA ILE A 283 17.09 8.45 -8.06
C ILE A 283 18.51 8.71 -8.60
N GLY A 284 18.81 9.95 -9.00
CA GLY A 284 20.13 10.36 -9.48
C GLY A 284 21.21 10.12 -8.43
N LYS A 285 20.96 10.52 -7.18
CA LYS A 285 21.89 10.30 -6.07
C LYS A 285 22.21 8.82 -5.84
N ILE A 286 21.18 7.95 -5.78
CA ILE A 286 21.38 6.50 -5.58
C ILE A 286 22.10 5.88 -6.77
N LYS A 287 21.83 6.36 -7.99
CA LYS A 287 22.52 5.90 -9.20
C LYS A 287 24.01 6.23 -9.19
N GLU A 288 24.39 7.40 -8.66
CA GLU A 288 25.77 7.87 -8.59
C GLU A 288 26.54 7.24 -7.43
N GLU A 289 25.95 7.21 -6.24
CA GLU A 289 26.62 6.78 -5.01
C GLU A 289 26.42 5.27 -4.69
N GLY A 290 25.48 4.60 -5.36
CA GLY A 290 25.12 3.21 -5.10
C GLY A 290 24.27 3.03 -3.83
N THR A 291 24.35 1.86 -3.19
CA THR A 291 23.60 1.57 -1.95
C THR A 291 24.42 1.74 -0.68
N ASP A 292 25.75 1.86 -0.79
CA ASP A 292 26.66 2.10 0.35
C ASP A 292 26.71 3.59 0.70
N ILE A 293 25.54 4.16 0.93
CA ILE A 293 25.35 5.57 1.24
C ILE A 293 25.23 5.72 2.75
N GLU A 294 25.95 6.70 3.30
CA GLU A 294 25.74 7.12 4.68
C GLU A 294 24.45 7.95 4.78
N LEU A 295 23.49 7.41 5.52
CA LEU A 295 22.17 8.00 5.70
C LEU A 295 22.10 8.76 7.01
N LYS A 296 21.40 9.90 6.98
CA LYS A 296 21.06 10.65 8.18
C LYS A 296 19.74 10.15 8.74
N TYR A 297 19.74 9.62 9.96
CA TYR A 297 18.51 9.28 10.67
C TYR A 297 17.80 10.58 11.10
N PHE A 298 18.43 11.40 11.94
CA PHE A 298 17.92 12.70 12.40
C PHE A 298 19.05 13.61 12.86
N SER A 299 18.75 14.91 12.99
CA SER A 299 19.73 15.92 13.36
C SER A 299 19.10 17.01 14.21
N LYS A 300 19.96 17.76 14.91
CA LYS A 300 19.62 19.01 15.57
C LYS A 300 20.79 19.98 15.43
N GLN A 301 20.46 21.26 15.39
CA GLN A 301 21.43 22.32 15.29
C GLN A 301 21.18 23.34 16.40
N ASN A 302 22.25 23.94 16.91
CA ASN A 302 22.22 25.22 17.63
C ASN A 302 23.26 26.17 17.03
N ASP A 303 23.49 27.31 17.66
CA ASP A 303 24.41 28.34 17.13
C ASP A 303 25.87 27.90 16.98
N LYS A 304 26.28 26.82 17.68
CA LYS A 304 27.68 26.36 17.70
C LYS A 304 27.90 25.03 17.02
N TYR A 305 26.92 24.14 17.05
CA TYR A 305 27.07 22.76 16.64
C TYR A 305 25.87 22.27 15.83
N LEU A 306 26.18 21.48 14.80
CA LEU A 306 25.25 20.57 14.15
C LEU A 306 25.57 19.15 14.62
N ALA A 307 24.58 18.45 15.16
CA ALA A 307 24.71 17.06 15.59
C ALA A 307 23.77 16.16 14.78
N GLU A 308 24.32 15.12 14.17
CA GLU A 308 23.62 14.22 13.26
C GLU A 308 23.84 12.76 13.66
N VAL A 309 22.76 12.00 13.75
CA VAL A 309 22.83 10.54 13.89
C VAL A 309 22.81 9.94 12.49
N ILE A 310 23.90 9.26 12.14
CA ILE A 310 24.17 8.72 10.80
C ILE A 310 24.39 7.21 10.87
N TYR A 311 24.08 6.51 9.78
CA TYR A 311 24.22 5.06 9.66
C TYR A 311 24.38 4.63 8.20
N THR A 312 24.92 3.43 8.00
CA THR A 312 24.89 2.75 6.70
C THR A 312 23.90 1.59 6.79
N VAL A 313 23.12 1.36 5.73
CA VAL A 313 22.17 0.26 5.68
C VAL A 313 22.93 -1.07 5.61
N PRO A 314 22.66 -2.03 6.53
CA PRO A 314 23.33 -3.31 6.48
C PRO A 314 22.83 -4.14 5.30
N LYS A 315 23.60 -5.16 4.89
CA LYS A 315 23.25 -6.01 3.75
C LYS A 315 22.01 -6.88 3.98
N SER A 316 21.55 -7.01 5.22
CA SER A 316 20.40 -7.84 5.60
C SER A 316 19.61 -7.19 6.73
N HIS A 317 18.31 -7.43 6.78
CA HIS A 317 17.44 -6.98 7.88
C HIS A 317 17.74 -7.70 9.21
N LEU A 318 18.49 -8.79 9.15
CA LEU A 318 18.90 -9.58 10.32
C LEU A 318 20.17 -9.05 10.99
N THR A 319 20.90 -8.13 10.34
CA THR A 319 22.15 -7.60 10.86
C THR A 319 21.97 -6.19 11.43
N ASN A 320 22.69 -5.89 12.50
CA ASN A 320 22.64 -4.57 13.13
C ASN A 320 23.38 -3.54 12.25
N ALA A 321 22.82 -2.33 12.17
CA ALA A 321 23.45 -1.21 11.48
C ALA A 321 24.38 -0.46 12.44
N PRO A 322 25.59 -0.07 12.00
CA PRO A 322 26.48 0.75 12.80
C PRO A 322 26.00 2.21 12.81
N PHE A 323 25.60 2.72 13.97
CA PHE A 323 25.23 4.11 14.16
C PHE A 323 26.39 4.94 14.70
N LYS A 324 26.57 6.13 14.13
CA LYS A 324 27.57 7.11 14.55
C LYS A 324 26.91 8.46 14.83
N LEU A 325 27.49 9.20 15.75
CA LEU A 325 27.20 10.61 15.96
C LEU A 325 28.24 11.41 15.18
N ARG A 326 27.79 12.19 14.18
CA ARG A 326 28.58 13.24 13.54
C ARG A 326 28.30 14.56 14.23
N VAL A 327 29.35 15.27 14.64
CA VAL A 327 29.26 16.63 15.17
C VAL A 327 30.11 17.56 14.31
N THR A 328 29.49 18.63 13.84
CA THR A 328 30.15 19.72 13.12
C THR A 328 30.16 20.95 14.02
N ASP A 329 31.35 21.49 14.30
CA ASP A 329 31.51 22.81 14.89
C ASP A 329 31.28 23.86 13.80
N LEU A 330 30.25 24.69 13.97
CA LEU A 330 29.80 25.65 12.95
C LEU A 330 30.71 26.88 12.84
N ASN A 331 31.56 27.14 13.83
CA ASN A 331 32.50 28.26 13.78
C ASN A 331 33.75 27.87 13.00
N SER A 332 34.24 26.64 13.19
CA SER A 332 35.47 26.15 12.56
C SER A 332 35.24 25.26 11.33
N ASN A 333 33.99 24.84 11.09
CA ASN A 333 33.61 23.79 10.14
C ASN A 333 34.31 22.44 10.40
N ALA A 334 34.88 22.23 11.59
CA ALA A 334 35.49 20.96 11.95
C ALA A 334 34.41 19.89 12.13
N VAL A 335 34.58 18.73 11.47
CA VAL A 335 33.67 17.59 11.54
C VAL A 335 34.35 16.42 12.20
N LYS A 336 33.69 15.83 13.20
CA LYS A 336 34.16 14.62 13.89
C LYS A 336 33.03 13.62 14.04
N THR A 337 33.39 12.34 14.07
CA THR A 337 32.45 11.23 14.22
C THR A 337 32.85 10.32 15.36
N THR A 338 31.88 9.88 16.15
CA THR A 338 32.09 8.87 17.19
C THR A 338 31.01 7.79 17.11
N LYS A 339 31.34 6.56 17.52
CA LYS A 339 30.38 5.44 17.51
C LYS A 339 29.30 5.68 18.56
N ILE A 340 28.04 5.40 18.20
CA ILE A 340 26.94 5.31 19.16
C ILE A 340 26.79 3.85 19.59
N ASP A 341 26.33 3.01 18.68
CA ASP A 341 26.05 1.59 18.93
C ASP A 341 25.76 0.86 17.60
N ASP A 342 25.62 -0.46 17.65
CA ASP A 342 25.17 -1.27 16.52
C ASP A 342 23.73 -1.73 16.78
N ILE A 343 22.75 -1.19 16.05
CA ILE A 343 21.32 -1.39 16.35
C ILE A 343 20.59 -1.93 15.11
N ASN A 344 19.68 -2.88 15.31
CA ASN A 344 18.78 -3.30 14.25
C ASN A 344 17.88 -2.12 13.81
N LEU A 345 17.76 -1.88 12.50
CA LEU A 345 16.99 -0.74 11.97
C LEU A 345 15.52 -0.76 12.40
N PHE A 346 14.94 -1.94 12.64
CA PHE A 346 13.56 -2.08 13.16
C PHE A 346 13.39 -1.47 14.56
N TRP A 347 14.41 -1.57 15.41
CA TRP A 347 14.39 -1.07 16.80
C TRP A 347 14.87 0.38 16.93
N CYS A 348 15.49 0.92 15.89
CA CYS A 348 16.02 2.28 15.84
C CYS A 348 15.04 3.37 16.36
N PRO A 349 13.73 3.38 16.00
CA PRO A 349 12.78 4.36 16.52
C PRO A 349 12.52 4.31 18.04
N TYR A 350 12.88 3.20 18.70
CA TYR A 350 12.79 3.08 20.16
C TYR A 350 14.07 3.57 20.84
N SER A 351 15.22 3.31 20.21
CA SER A 351 16.55 3.69 20.74
C SER A 351 16.87 5.17 20.52
N PHE A 352 16.32 5.79 19.47
CA PHE A 352 16.64 7.16 19.10
C PHE A 352 15.37 8.02 18.97
N GLY A 353 14.93 8.59 20.09
CA GLY A 353 13.75 9.44 20.16
C GLY A 353 14.04 10.95 20.04
N SER A 354 15.17 11.42 20.54
CA SER A 354 15.56 12.84 20.43
C SER A 354 17.05 13.05 20.64
N ILE A 355 17.56 14.18 20.16
CA ILE A 355 18.95 14.62 20.36
C ILE A 355 18.92 16.02 20.98
N ASN A 356 19.80 16.26 21.94
CA ASN A 356 19.91 17.53 22.65
C ASN A 356 21.38 17.95 22.70
N ILE A 357 21.66 19.15 22.20
CA ILE A 357 22.98 19.76 22.27
C ILE A 357 23.00 20.66 23.51
N LYS A 358 23.79 20.27 24.51
CA LYS A 358 24.08 21.05 25.72
C LYS A 358 25.39 21.82 25.55
N LYS A 359 25.74 22.65 26.54
CA LYS A 359 26.97 23.47 26.53
C LYS A 359 28.25 22.64 26.33
N ASP A 360 28.31 21.44 26.90
CA ASP A 360 29.52 20.59 26.95
C ASP A 360 29.31 19.18 26.39
N SER A 361 28.09 18.86 25.93
CA SER A 361 27.70 17.49 25.60
C SER A 361 26.59 17.41 24.57
N VAL A 362 26.58 16.32 23.82
CA VAL A 362 25.45 15.89 22.99
C VAL A 362 24.80 14.69 23.66
N VAL A 363 23.49 14.75 23.88
CA VAL A 363 22.71 13.68 24.51
C VAL A 363 21.68 13.15 23.53
N ILE A 364 21.76 11.85 23.22
CA ILE A 364 20.76 11.14 22.42
C ILE A 364 19.90 10.33 23.39
N LYS A 365 18.58 10.57 23.39
CA LYS A 365 17.65 9.89 24.29
C LYS A 365 16.78 8.91 23.53
N GLY A 366 16.54 7.75 24.15
CA GLY A 366 15.53 6.80 23.72
C GLY A 366 14.12 7.41 23.73
N ARG A 367 13.22 6.83 22.94
CA ARG A 367 11.81 7.23 22.94
C ARG A 367 11.18 6.92 24.31
N LYS A 368 10.47 7.89 24.87
CA LYS A 368 9.72 7.75 26.12
C LYS A 368 8.38 7.06 25.85
N SER A 369 8.37 5.73 25.92
CA SER A 369 7.15 4.93 25.91
C SER A 369 7.47 3.57 26.53
N HIS A 370 6.50 2.97 27.20
CA HIS A 370 6.68 1.67 27.85
C HIS A 370 7.22 0.60 26.90
N ARG A 371 6.69 0.56 25.66
CA ARG A 371 7.18 -0.37 24.61
C ARG A 371 8.65 -0.13 24.24
N ALA A 372 9.05 1.13 24.11
CA ALA A 372 10.43 1.48 23.76
C ALA A 372 11.40 1.14 24.89
N GLU A 373 11.00 1.36 26.14
CA GLU A 373 11.79 1.00 27.33
C GLU A 373 11.98 -0.52 27.43
N ILE A 374 10.92 -1.31 27.23
CA ILE A 374 11.00 -2.78 27.20
C ILE A 374 11.95 -3.25 26.10
N SER A 375 11.81 -2.72 24.88
CA SER A 375 12.67 -3.08 23.74
C SER A 375 14.14 -2.78 24.02
N ARG A 376 14.47 -1.57 24.50
CA ARG A 376 15.86 -1.22 24.86
C ARG A 376 16.43 -2.13 25.94
N ARG A 377 15.64 -2.46 26.98
CA ARG A 377 16.07 -3.39 28.04
C ARG A 377 16.34 -4.79 27.51
N ALA A 378 15.50 -5.29 26.60
CA ALA A 378 15.69 -6.60 25.98
C ALA A 378 17.01 -6.66 25.19
N ASP A 379 17.33 -5.59 24.47
CA ASP A 379 18.54 -5.46 23.66
C ASP A 379 19.76 -4.94 24.45
N LYS A 380 19.62 -4.76 25.77
CA LYS A 380 20.65 -4.22 26.68
C LYS A 380 21.20 -2.85 26.26
N LEU A 381 20.35 -2.01 25.65
CA LEU A 381 20.68 -0.65 25.23
C LEU A 381 20.37 0.37 26.35
N PRO A 382 21.17 1.45 26.49
CA PRO A 382 20.93 2.48 27.49
C PRO A 382 19.71 3.35 27.16
N ASP A 383 19.16 4.03 28.16
CA ASP A 383 18.07 5.00 27.96
C ASP A 383 18.56 6.31 27.32
N GLU A 384 19.83 6.66 27.52
CA GLU A 384 20.49 7.78 26.88
C GLU A 384 21.97 7.51 26.59
N TYR A 385 22.44 8.03 25.47
CA TYR A 385 23.86 8.11 25.12
C TYR A 385 24.34 9.54 25.33
N ILE A 386 25.45 9.71 26.06
CA ILE A 386 26.02 11.01 26.40
C ILE A 386 27.43 11.10 25.83
N PHE A 387 27.66 12.09 24.97
CA PHE A 387 28.97 12.34 24.37
C PHE A 387 29.46 13.73 24.80
N LYS A 388 30.66 13.81 25.40
CA LYS A 388 31.28 15.10 25.74
C LYS A 388 31.88 15.72 24.48
N ILE A 389 31.60 17.00 24.25
CA ILE A 389 32.07 17.70 23.05
C ILE A 389 33.59 17.75 23.01
N LYS A 390 34.23 17.98 24.16
CA LYS A 390 35.70 17.98 24.26
C LYS A 390 36.26 16.68 23.70
N ASP A 391 35.78 15.54 24.20
CA ASP A 391 36.25 14.21 23.82
C ASP A 391 36.04 13.87 22.34
N ILE A 392 35.04 14.45 21.69
CA ILE A 392 34.78 14.27 20.25
C ILE A 392 35.84 14.99 19.39
N PHE A 393 36.33 16.14 19.85
CA PHE A 393 37.24 17.01 19.10
C PHE A 393 38.71 16.94 19.59
N ILE A 394 39.06 15.97 20.44
CA ILE A 394 40.45 15.66 20.80
C ILE A 394 41.24 15.20 19.55
#